data_AF-A0A0A8X391-F1
#
_entry.id   AF-A0A0A8X391-F1
#
_cell.length_a   1.000
_cell.length_b   1.000
_cell.length_c   1.000
_cell.angle_alpha   90.00
_cell.angle_beta   90.00
_cell.angle_gamma   90.00
#
_symmetry.space_group_name_H-M   'P 1'
#
loop_
_entity.id
_entity.type
_entity.pdbx_description
1 polymer ?
#
loop_
_entity_poly.entity_id
_entity_poly.type
_entity_poly.pdbx_seq_one_letter_code
_entity_poly.pdbx_strand_id
1 'polypeptide(L)'
;MKCIGELLDQEKYRVNGKIAIIENKEAVLKVFGLRNGKWLDLWDIDSRILTLFYKSYEAEFDWFIVVYDYPSFCADKDIKEAIIWHELGHIEYPVVEQQLSIESEIQCDGLAIKNGHQEGIRKILNLTMKMAKTLNHEILTHVTFERQMKLPV
;
A
#
# COMPACT_ATOMS: atom_id res chain seq x y z
N MET A 1 7.92 -19.42 2.86
CA MET A 1 8.81 -19.17 1.70
C MET A 1 8.53 -17.75 1.25
N LYS A 2 9.52 -16.83 1.26
CA LYS A 2 9.34 -15.49 0.68
C LYS A 2 9.43 -15.66 -0.84
N CYS A 3 8.35 -15.40 -1.56
CA CYS A 3 8.38 -15.45 -3.02
C CYS A 3 8.57 -14.02 -3.53
N ILE A 4 9.62 -13.78 -4.33
CA ILE A 4 9.76 -12.52 -5.06
C ILE A 4 8.75 -12.56 -6.19
N GLY A 5 7.76 -11.67 -6.13
CA GLY A 5 6.74 -11.54 -7.17
C GLY A 5 7.27 -10.73 -8.36
N GLU A 6 7.97 -9.63 -8.10
CA GLU A 6 8.47 -8.72 -9.11
C GLU A 6 9.63 -7.86 -8.57
N LEU A 7 10.52 -7.45 -9.48
CA LEU A 7 11.46 -6.35 -9.26
C LEU A 7 10.94 -5.13 -10.00
N LEU A 8 10.87 -3.98 -9.32
CA LEU A 8 10.42 -2.76 -9.96
C LEU A 8 11.43 -2.31 -11.01
N ASP A 9 10.91 -1.93 -12.18
CA ASP A 9 11.68 -1.32 -13.25
C ASP A 9 12.14 0.09 -12.84
N GLN A 10 13.45 0.27 -12.69
CA GLN A 10 14.03 1.53 -12.23
C GLN A 10 13.79 2.69 -13.19
N GLU A 11 13.73 2.44 -14.50
CA GLU A 11 13.50 3.47 -15.51
C GLU A 11 12.03 3.91 -15.52
N LYS A 12 11.11 2.95 -15.47
CA LYS A 12 9.66 3.20 -15.42
C LYS A 12 9.29 4.01 -14.18
N TYR A 13 9.79 3.60 -13.02
CA TYR A 13 9.43 4.19 -11.73
C TYR A 13 10.35 5.32 -11.28
N ARG A 14 11.44 5.59 -12.01
CA ARG A 14 12.44 6.65 -11.71
C ARG A 14 13.01 6.57 -10.29
N VAL A 15 13.22 5.34 -9.81
CA VAL A 15 13.71 5.08 -8.45
C VAL A 15 15.19 4.76 -8.44
N ASN A 16 15.90 5.30 -7.45
CA ASN A 16 17.26 4.90 -7.15
C ASN A 16 17.23 3.71 -6.18
N GLY A 17 17.84 2.59 -6.58
CA GLY A 17 17.92 1.38 -5.76
C GLY A 17 17.02 0.25 -6.25
N LYS A 18 17.19 -0.92 -5.66
CA LYS A 18 16.46 -2.15 -6.01
C LYS A 18 15.28 -2.34 -5.08
N ILE A 19 14.08 -2.26 -5.65
CA ILE A 19 12.83 -2.44 -4.92
C ILE A 19 12.17 -3.73 -5.39
N ALA A 20 11.88 -4.63 -4.46
CA ALA A 20 11.22 -5.89 -4.75
C ALA A 20 9.79 -5.90 -4.19
N ILE A 21 8.85 -6.42 -4.97
CA ILE A 21 7.52 -6.80 -4.50
C ILE A 21 7.59 -8.25 -4.04
N ILE A 22 7.28 -8.50 -2.77
CA ILE A 22 7.31 -9.84 -2.18
C ILE A 22 5.95 -10.23 -1.61
N GLU A 23 5.59 -11.49 -1.76
CA GLU A 23 4.40 -12.03 -1.08
C GLU A 23 4.77 -12.51 0.33
N ASN A 24 4.06 -12.04 1.34
CA ASN A 24 4.17 -12.56 2.70
C ASN A 24 2.86 -12.42 3.49
N LYS A 25 1.96 -13.39 3.30
CA LYS A 25 0.65 -13.47 3.98
C LYS A 25 0.75 -13.32 5.49
N GLU A 26 1.69 -14.02 6.11
CA GLU A 26 1.84 -14.04 7.57
C GLU A 26 2.29 -12.69 8.12
N ALA A 27 3.26 -12.04 7.48
CA ALA A 27 3.72 -10.71 7.90
C ALA A 27 2.60 -9.68 7.77
N VAL A 28 1.87 -9.69 6.65
CA VAL A 28 0.75 -8.78 6.42
C VAL A 28 -0.34 -9.00 7.46
N LEU A 29 -0.84 -10.22 7.63
CA LEU A 29 -1.88 -10.50 8.63
C LEU A 29 -1.44 -10.08 10.04
N LYS A 30 -0.20 -10.36 10.43
CA LYS A 30 0.34 -9.98 11.74
C LYS A 30 0.29 -8.46 11.96
N VAL A 31 0.71 -7.66 10.98
CA VAL A 31 0.71 -6.19 11.10
C VAL A 31 -0.71 -5.64 11.16
N PHE A 32 -1.62 -6.21 10.38
CA PHE A 32 -3.04 -5.83 10.40
C PHE A 32 -3.83 -6.42 11.60
N GLY A 33 -3.16 -7.11 12.54
CA GLY A 33 -3.81 -7.68 13.73
C GLY A 33 -4.71 -8.88 13.46
N LEU A 34 -4.56 -9.52 12.29
CA LEU A 34 -5.36 -10.65 11.84
C LEU A 34 -4.66 -11.98 12.12
N ARG A 35 -5.41 -12.97 12.59
CA ARG A 35 -4.83 -14.29 12.94
C ARG A 35 -4.63 -15.21 11.74
N ASN A 36 -5.49 -15.12 10.74
CA ASN A 36 -5.46 -15.95 9.53
C ASN A 36 -6.34 -15.32 8.44
N GLY A 37 -6.24 -15.84 7.22
CA GLY A 37 -6.98 -15.33 6.06
C GLY A 37 -8.50 -15.42 6.15
N LYS A 38 -9.08 -16.31 6.99
CA LYS A 38 -10.55 -16.43 7.12
C LYS A 38 -11.20 -15.17 7.66
N TRP A 39 -10.43 -14.34 8.39
CA TRP A 39 -10.90 -13.04 8.86
C TRP A 39 -11.09 -12.05 7.72
N LEU A 40 -10.29 -12.17 6.65
CA LEU A 40 -10.47 -11.36 5.45
C LEU A 40 -11.80 -11.67 4.78
N ASP A 41 -12.12 -12.96 4.65
CA ASP A 41 -13.39 -13.41 4.06
C ASP A 41 -14.59 -12.99 4.94
N LEU A 42 -14.49 -13.20 6.26
CA LEU A 42 -15.57 -12.89 7.21
C LEU A 42 -15.89 -11.38 7.25
N TRP A 43 -14.87 -10.54 7.14
CA TRP A 43 -15.01 -9.09 7.20
C TRP A 43 -14.99 -8.42 5.83
N ASP A 44 -15.04 -9.20 4.75
CA ASP A 44 -15.09 -8.70 3.37
C ASP A 44 -13.99 -7.64 3.10
N ILE A 45 -12.79 -7.94 3.62
CA ILE A 45 -11.58 -7.12 3.48
C ILE A 45 -10.90 -7.50 2.17
N ASP A 46 -10.75 -6.51 1.30
CA ASP A 46 -10.07 -6.67 0.02
C ASP A 46 -8.57 -6.82 0.23
N SER A 47 -8.02 -8.00 -0.08
CA SER A 47 -6.61 -8.28 0.17
C SER A 47 -5.66 -7.51 -0.74
N ARG A 48 -6.15 -6.88 -1.82
CA ARG A 48 -5.31 -6.13 -2.77
C ARG A 48 -4.72 -4.88 -2.14
N ILE A 49 -5.40 -4.29 -1.16
CA ILE A 49 -4.93 -3.09 -0.44
C ILE A 49 -4.09 -3.41 0.80
N LEU A 50 -3.91 -4.69 1.12
CA LEU A 50 -3.11 -5.11 2.26
C LEU A 50 -1.65 -5.17 1.87
N THR A 51 -1.00 -4.01 1.98
CA THR A 51 0.39 -3.81 1.59
C THR A 51 1.18 -3.16 2.71
N LEU A 52 2.48 -3.43 2.73
CA LEU A 52 3.42 -2.87 3.68
C LEU A 52 4.67 -2.42 2.92
N PHE A 53 5.29 -1.34 3.36
CA PHE A 53 6.51 -0.83 2.76
C PHE A 53 7.63 -0.72 3.80
N TYR A 54 8.78 -1.31 3.49
CA TYR A 54 9.91 -1.40 4.42
C TYR A 54 11.24 -1.16 3.73
N LYS A 55 12.16 -0.53 4.47
CA LYS A 55 13.58 -0.56 4.13
C LYS A 55 14.13 -1.97 4.35
N SER A 56 14.85 -2.48 3.37
CA SER A 56 15.50 -3.79 3.44
C SER A 56 16.78 -3.73 4.28
N TYR A 57 17.04 -4.81 5.02
CA TYR A 57 18.32 -5.07 5.68
C TYR A 57 19.21 -6.04 4.90
N GLU A 58 18.71 -6.58 3.78
CA GLU A 58 19.44 -7.48 2.88
C GLU A 58 20.30 -6.65 1.93
N ALA A 59 21.52 -7.09 1.63
CA ALA A 59 22.42 -6.36 0.73
C ALA A 59 21.92 -6.27 -0.73
N GLU A 60 20.99 -7.14 -1.13
CA GLU A 60 20.52 -7.26 -2.51
C GLU A 60 19.41 -6.26 -2.87
N PHE A 61 18.65 -5.79 -1.87
CA PHE A 61 17.49 -4.92 -2.06
C PHE A 61 17.57 -3.72 -1.12
N ASP A 62 17.11 -2.57 -1.58
CA ASP A 62 17.01 -1.35 -0.76
C ASP A 62 15.65 -1.26 -0.05
N TRP A 63 14.57 -1.68 -0.73
CA TRP A 63 13.21 -1.60 -0.23
C TRP A 63 12.37 -2.82 -0.62
N PHE A 64 11.37 -3.11 0.20
CA PHE A 64 10.35 -4.12 -0.07
C PHE A 64 8.95 -3.50 -0.05
N ILE A 65 8.17 -3.80 -1.09
CA ILE A 65 6.71 -3.73 -1.04
C ILE A 65 6.21 -5.14 -0.73
N VAL A 66 5.63 -5.32 0.45
CA VAL A 66 5.13 -6.62 0.91
C VAL A 66 3.62 -6.66 0.67
N VAL A 67 3.15 -7.63 -0.11
CA VAL A 67 1.73 -7.80 -0.41
C VAL A 67 1.20 -9.08 0.24
N TYR A 68 -0.11 -9.10 0.52
CA TYR A 68 -0.75 -10.31 1.06
C TYR A 68 -0.78 -11.44 0.04
N ASP A 69 -1.36 -11.21 -1.14
CA ASP A 69 -1.51 -12.21 -2.20
C ASP A 69 -1.13 -11.57 -3.53
N TYR A 70 -0.02 -12.00 -4.10
CA TYR A 70 0.56 -11.39 -5.30
C TYR A 70 -0.32 -11.56 -6.55
N PRO A 71 -0.96 -12.73 -6.81
CA PRO A 71 -1.93 -12.85 -7.88
C PRO A 71 -3.10 -11.86 -7.75
N SER A 72 -3.69 -11.73 -6.56
CA SER A 72 -4.77 -10.77 -6.31
C SER A 72 -4.31 -9.33 -6.49
N PHE A 73 -3.12 -8.99 -5.97
CA PHE A 73 -2.50 -7.68 -6.15
C PHE A 73 -2.34 -7.31 -7.64
N CYS A 74 -1.98 -8.29 -8.49
CA CYS A 74 -1.84 -8.08 -9.93
C CYS A 74 -3.16 -8.05 -10.71
N ALA A 75 -4.30 -8.39 -10.10
CA ALA A 75 -5.56 -8.58 -10.80
C ALA A 75 -6.20 -7.26 -11.29
N ASP A 76 -5.90 -6.13 -10.64
CA ASP A 76 -6.37 -4.80 -11.05
C ASP A 76 -5.15 -3.88 -11.24
N LYS A 77 -4.86 -3.56 -12.50
CA LYS A 77 -3.70 -2.75 -12.88
C LYS A 77 -3.76 -1.33 -12.31
N ASP A 78 -4.95 -0.74 -12.19
CA ASP A 78 -5.08 0.62 -11.66
C ASP A 78 -4.73 0.63 -10.17
N ILE A 79 -5.24 -0.33 -9.41
CA ILE A 79 -4.93 -0.48 -7.99
C ILE A 79 -3.44 -0.79 -7.81
N LYS A 80 -2.90 -1.74 -8.58
CA LYS A 80 -1.48 -2.11 -8.52
C LYS A 80 -0.57 -0.90 -8.70
N GLU A 81 -0.72 -0.18 -9.81
CA GLU A 81 0.16 0.96 -10.12
C GLU A 81 -0.04 2.10 -9.12
N ALA A 82 -1.26 2.36 -8.68
CA ALA A 82 -1.52 3.37 -7.65
C ALA A 82 -0.86 3.02 -6.32
N ILE A 83 -0.92 1.75 -5.88
CA ILE A 83 -0.20 1.30 -4.68
C ILE A 83 1.31 1.47 -4.87
N ILE A 84 1.87 0.99 -5.99
CA ILE A 84 3.32 1.10 -6.21
C ILE A 84 3.78 2.56 -6.11
N TRP A 85 3.13 3.47 -6.83
CA TRP A 85 3.49 4.89 -6.76
C TRP A 85 3.24 5.52 -5.39
N HIS A 86 2.19 5.11 -4.67
CA HIS A 86 1.97 5.54 -3.29
C HIS A 86 3.13 5.11 -2.39
N GLU A 87 3.55 3.84 -2.46
CA GLU A 87 4.65 3.32 -1.63
C GLU A 87 5.99 3.99 -1.95
N LEU A 88 6.24 4.32 -3.22
CA LEU A 88 7.41 5.12 -3.60
C LEU A 88 7.36 6.54 -3.01
N GLY A 89 6.16 7.08 -2.79
CA GLY A 89 5.95 8.35 -2.11
C GLY A 89 6.53 8.36 -0.70
N HIS A 90 6.55 7.23 0.01
CA HIS A 90 7.15 7.13 1.36
C HIS A 90 8.67 7.26 1.34
N ILE A 91 9.32 7.09 0.18
CA ILE A 91 10.74 7.39 -0.01
C ILE A 91 10.94 8.91 -0.15
N GLU A 92 10.06 9.59 -0.90
CA GLU A 92 10.15 11.03 -1.15
C GLU A 92 9.68 11.88 0.04
N TYR A 93 8.70 11.38 0.80
CA TYR A 93 8.03 12.08 1.90
C TYR A 93 8.12 11.28 3.21
N PRO A 94 9.33 10.96 3.69
CA PRO A 94 9.52 10.06 4.82
C PRO A 94 8.96 10.64 6.12
N VAL A 95 8.39 9.76 6.94
CA VAL A 95 7.93 10.07 8.30
C VAL A 95 8.90 9.49 9.33
N VAL A 96 8.97 10.13 10.50
CA VAL A 96 9.72 9.58 11.63
C VAL A 96 9.06 8.28 12.08
N GLU A 97 9.87 7.31 12.49
CA GLU A 97 9.41 6.00 12.94
C GLU A 97 8.31 6.14 14.02
N GLN A 98 7.26 5.33 13.92
CA GLN A 98 6.09 5.30 14.81
C GLN A 98 5.20 6.56 14.76
N GLN A 99 5.44 7.49 13.84
CA GLN A 99 4.55 8.62 13.60
C GLN A 99 3.65 8.38 12.39
N LEU A 100 2.38 8.71 12.55
CA LEU A 100 1.42 8.81 11.46
C LEU A 100 1.36 10.28 11.02
N SER A 101 1.59 10.54 9.74
CA SER A 101 1.44 11.88 9.15
C SER A 101 0.43 11.84 8.02
N ILE A 102 -0.76 12.41 8.26
CA ILE A 102 -1.82 12.52 7.24
C ILE A 102 -1.31 13.32 6.02
N GLU A 103 -0.48 14.34 6.24
CA GLU A 103 0.10 15.12 5.16
C GLU A 103 1.04 14.29 4.27
N SER A 104 1.87 13.43 4.87
CA SER A 104 2.73 12.51 4.10
C SER A 104 1.89 11.54 3.27
N GLU A 105 0.83 10.97 3.85
CA GLU A 105 -0.11 10.09 3.12
C GLU A 105 -0.78 10.79 1.93
N ILE A 106 -1.19 12.05 2.10
CA ILE A 106 -1.75 12.88 1.02
C ILE A 106 -0.68 13.15 -0.06
N GLN A 107 0.57 13.39 0.33
CA GLN A 107 1.67 13.59 -0.63
C GLN A 107 1.98 12.31 -1.42
N CYS A 108 1.94 11.14 -0.77
CA CYS A 108 2.08 9.84 -1.40
C CYS A 108 0.96 9.57 -2.42
N ASP A 109 -0.30 9.84 -2.05
CA ASP A 109 -1.43 9.81 -2.98
C ASP A 109 -1.23 10.78 -4.16
N GLY A 110 -0.74 11.98 -3.86
CA GLY A 110 -0.41 13.01 -4.83
C GLY A 110 0.64 12.55 -5.84
N LEU A 111 1.65 11.78 -5.43
CA LEU A 111 2.67 11.22 -6.33
C LEU A 111 2.04 10.22 -7.31
N ALA A 112 1.19 9.31 -6.83
CA ALA A 112 0.46 8.39 -7.70
C ALA A 112 -0.46 9.12 -8.68
N ILE A 113 -1.15 10.17 -8.23
CA ILE A 113 -2.02 11.01 -9.07
C ILE A 113 -1.20 11.73 -10.16
N LYS A 114 -0.06 12.33 -9.80
CA LYS A 114 0.84 13.01 -10.76
C LYS A 114 1.35 12.07 -11.85
N ASN A 115 1.45 10.77 -11.55
CA ASN A 115 1.84 9.73 -12.51
C ASN A 115 0.65 9.09 -13.25
N GLY A 116 -0.55 9.66 -13.15
CA GLY A 116 -1.72 9.25 -13.94
C GLY A 116 -2.61 8.20 -13.29
N HIS A 117 -2.42 7.90 -11.99
CA HIS A 117 -3.13 6.80 -11.30
C HIS A 117 -4.24 7.28 -10.35
N GLN A 118 -4.91 8.40 -10.66
CA GLN A 118 -5.99 8.96 -9.85
C GLN A 118 -7.17 7.99 -9.63
N GLU A 119 -7.55 7.22 -10.66
CA GLU A 119 -8.60 6.20 -10.54
C GLU A 119 -8.22 5.11 -9.54
N GLY A 120 -6.98 4.63 -9.61
CA GLY A 120 -6.44 3.63 -8.70
C GLY A 120 -6.45 4.12 -7.25
N ILE A 121 -6.01 5.35 -7.00
CA ILE A 121 -6.06 5.95 -5.65
C ILE A 121 -7.50 6.06 -5.15
N ARG A 122 -8.46 6.47 -5.99
CA ARG A 122 -9.87 6.52 -5.59
C ARG A 122 -10.40 5.14 -5.21
N LYS A 123 -10.08 4.10 -5.99
CA LYS A 123 -10.44 2.71 -5.68
C LYS A 123 -9.84 2.26 -4.36
N ILE A 124 -8.54 2.51 -4.15
CA ILE A 124 -7.83 2.15 -2.91
C ILE A 124 -8.49 2.82 -1.71
N LEU A 125 -8.70 4.14 -1.74
CA LEU A 125 -9.31 4.86 -0.62
C LEU A 125 -10.74 4.40 -0.32
N ASN A 126 -11.53 4.04 -1.33
CA ASN A 126 -12.85 3.46 -1.13
C ASN A 126 -12.79 2.08 -0.44
N LEU A 127 -11.86 1.23 -0.85
CA LEU A 127 -11.62 -0.08 -0.22
C LEU A 127 -11.10 0.09 1.21
N THR A 128 -10.18 1.01 1.44
CA THR A 128 -9.65 1.33 2.78
C THR A 128 -10.75 1.87 3.69
N MET A 129 -11.63 2.75 3.19
CA MET A 129 -12.77 3.27 3.95
C MET A 129 -13.76 2.16 4.31
N LYS A 130 -14.04 1.24 3.37
CA LYS A 130 -14.89 0.06 3.63
C LYS A 130 -14.28 -0.82 4.72
N MET A 131 -12.98 -1.11 4.64
CA MET A 131 -12.26 -1.88 5.64
C MET A 131 -12.29 -1.17 7.01
N ALA A 132 -11.99 0.12 7.06
CA ALA A 132 -11.96 0.92 8.29
C ALA A 132 -13.31 0.90 9.02
N LYS A 133 -14.40 1.08 8.27
CA LYS A 133 -15.77 1.00 8.80
C LYS A 133 -16.12 -0.39 9.30
N THR A 134 -15.75 -1.44 8.56
CA THR A 134 -16.05 -2.83 8.94
C THR A 134 -15.32 -3.23 10.22
N LEU A 135 -14.10 -2.74 10.40
CA LEU A 135 -13.30 -2.94 11.61
C LEU A 135 -13.64 -1.99 12.76
N ASN A 136 -14.56 -1.04 12.56
CA ASN A 136 -14.84 0.07 13.47
C ASN A 136 -13.55 0.80 13.92
N HIS A 137 -12.63 1.02 12.98
CA HIS A 137 -11.31 1.58 13.24
C HIS A 137 -11.34 3.10 13.04
N GLU A 138 -11.52 3.85 14.12
CA GLU A 138 -11.71 5.31 14.08
C GLU A 138 -10.55 6.07 13.43
N ILE A 139 -9.30 5.76 13.81
CA ILE A 139 -8.11 6.43 13.27
C ILE A 139 -8.01 6.21 11.76
N LEU A 140 -8.09 4.96 11.29
CA LEU A 140 -8.06 4.65 9.86
C LEU A 140 -9.20 5.32 9.08
N THR A 141 -10.40 5.38 9.68
CA THR A 141 -11.55 6.06 9.09
C THR A 141 -11.26 7.55 8.91
N HIS A 142 -10.75 8.22 9.95
CA HIS A 142 -10.41 9.65 9.89
C HIS A 142 -9.32 9.93 8.86
N VAL A 143 -8.21 9.20 8.89
CA VAL A 143 -7.10 9.36 7.94
C VAL A 143 -7.56 9.17 6.50
N THR A 144 -8.34 8.12 6.24
CA THR A 144 -8.84 7.83 4.88
C THR A 144 -9.80 8.92 4.41
N PHE A 145 -10.64 9.44 5.29
CA PHE A 145 -11.54 10.55 4.97
C PHE A 145 -10.78 11.82 4.58
N GLU A 146 -9.76 12.20 5.36
CA GLU A 146 -8.93 13.37 5.04
C GLU A 146 -8.25 13.22 3.67
N ARG A 147 -7.69 12.03 3.37
CA ARG A 147 -7.11 11.72 2.05
C ARG A 147 -8.15 11.85 0.93
N GLN A 148 -9.36 11.33 1.11
CA GLN A 148 -10.45 11.44 0.12
C GLN A 148 -10.83 12.90 -0.17
N MET A 149 -10.86 13.76 0.85
CA MET A 149 -11.19 15.19 0.71
C MET A 149 -10.13 15.99 -0.06
N LYS A 150 -8.92 15.44 -0.25
CA LYS A 150 -7.83 16.06 -1.01
C LYS A 150 -7.70 15.54 -2.43
N LEU A 151 -8.53 14.58 -2.84
CA LEU A 151 -8.52 14.13 -4.23
C LEU A 151 -8.97 15.27 -5.17
N PRO A 152 -8.26 15.47 -6.30
CA PRO A 152 -8.74 16.37 -7.33
C PRO A 152 -10.05 15.85 -7.93
N VAL A 153 -10.96 16.79 -8.24
CA VAL A 153 -12.25 16.54 -8.90
C VAL A 153 -12.04 16.19 -10.36
#